data_AF-A0A7C4MXN3-F1
#
_entry.id   AF-A0A7C4MXN3-F1
#
_cell.length_a   1.000
_cell.length_b   1.000
_cell.length_c   1.000
_cell.angle_alpha   90.00
_cell.angle_beta   90.00
_cell.angle_gamma   90.00
#
_symmetry.space_group_name_H-M   'P 1'
#
loop_
_entity.id
_entity.type
_entity.pdbx_description
1 polymer ?
#
loop_
_entity_poly.entity_id
_entity_poly.type
_entity_poly.pdbx_seq_one_letter_code
_entity_poly.pdbx_strand_id
1 'polypeptide(L)'
;MADDSLMSQEEIERLLAQTAANRPTPDPQAAPPSAPQASAAPSAAGPAATAVPPTVAAPIAAATSRAAVSAPSAVSSAAAASSAAPSASDESLSQEDIEFLLNQAERALASIDSPNEVPPGVTSFRLPEFTPAPPSTEAATIELVSDIELDLRIELGRTHMYLEDVLRLRKGSVVPLDKLAGDPVDIFVNGRLIARGEVLVLNDNFCVRVAELLAAMPA
;
A
#
# COMPACT_ATOMS: atom_id res chain seq x y z
N MET A 1 -54.11 -39.82 -9.70
CA MET A 1 -53.81 -40.04 -8.27
C MET A 1 -52.64 -39.15 -7.91
N ALA A 2 -52.96 -37.97 -7.40
CA ALA A 2 -52.05 -37.02 -6.76
C ALA A 2 -52.98 -36.00 -6.09
N ASP A 3 -53.26 -36.20 -4.80
CA ASP A 3 -54.09 -35.30 -4.02
C ASP A 3 -53.19 -34.25 -3.38
N ASP A 4 -53.34 -33.01 -3.84
CA ASP A 4 -52.62 -31.84 -3.33
C ASP A 4 -53.23 -31.41 -2.00
N SER A 5 -52.83 -32.08 -0.92
CA SER A 5 -53.26 -31.76 0.45
C SER A 5 -52.57 -30.48 0.94
N LEU A 6 -53.02 -29.34 0.44
CA LEU A 6 -52.80 -28.04 1.06
C LEU A 6 -53.32 -28.10 2.50
N MET A 7 -52.45 -27.79 3.47
CA MET A 7 -52.84 -27.70 4.89
C MET A 7 -54.03 -26.75 5.05
N SER A 8 -55.00 -27.15 5.85
CA SER A 8 -56.21 -26.34 6.05
C SER A 8 -55.86 -25.01 6.73
N GLN A 9 -56.53 -23.91 6.35
CA GLN A 9 -56.29 -22.60 6.99
C GLN A 9 -56.51 -22.67 8.52
N GLU A 10 -57.42 -23.54 8.97
CA GLU A 10 -57.70 -23.76 10.40
C GLU A 10 -56.51 -24.38 11.17
N GLU A 11 -55.71 -25.24 10.54
CA GLU A 11 -54.47 -25.77 11.15
C GLU A 11 -53.38 -24.70 11.27
N ILE A 12 -53.29 -23.81 10.28
CA ILE A 12 -52.35 -22.68 10.28
C ILE A 12 -52.70 -21.69 11.41
N GLU A 13 -53.98 -21.35 11.57
CA GLU A 13 -54.44 -20.48 12.66
C GLU A 13 -54.21 -21.12 14.04
N ARG A 14 -54.45 -22.43 14.18
CA ARG A 14 -54.17 -23.16 15.44
C ARG A 14 -52.69 -23.15 15.81
N LEU A 15 -51.78 -23.33 14.85
CA LEU A 15 -50.33 -23.24 15.10
C LEU A 15 -49.87 -21.83 15.50
N LEU A 16 -50.44 -20.78 14.88
CA LEU A 16 -50.18 -19.40 15.26
C LEU A 16 -50.67 -19.08 16.68
N ALA A 17 -51.88 -19.54 17.05
CA ALA A 17 -52.42 -19.38 18.40
C ALA A 17 -51.59 -20.14 19.45
N GLN A 18 -51.14 -21.36 19.15
CA GLN A 18 -50.28 -22.16 20.03
C GLN A 18 -48.94 -21.45 20.32
N THR A 19 -48.39 -20.76 19.32
CA THR A 19 -47.11 -20.05 19.43
C THR A 19 -47.24 -18.75 20.24
N ALA A 20 -48.37 -18.04 20.14
CA ALA A 20 -48.64 -16.84 20.93
C ALA A 20 -48.77 -17.13 22.45
N ALA A 21 -49.29 -18.32 22.80
CA ALA A 21 -49.49 -18.73 24.20
C ALA A 21 -48.17 -19.12 24.93
N ASN A 22 -47.09 -19.42 24.21
CA ASN A 22 -45.83 -19.90 24.79
C ASN A 22 -44.71 -18.84 24.78
N ARG A 23 -45.07 -17.55 24.81
CA ARG A 23 -44.08 -16.47 24.91
C ARG A 23 -43.62 -16.35 26.37
N PRO A 24 -42.34 -16.55 26.70
CA PRO A 24 -41.86 -16.32 28.06
C PRO A 24 -42.06 -14.85 28.44
N THR A 25 -42.64 -14.61 29.61
CA THR A 25 -42.84 -13.28 30.18
C THR A 25 -41.48 -12.64 30.48
N PRO A 26 -41.22 -11.39 30.04
CA PRO A 26 -40.07 -10.63 30.53
C PRO A 26 -40.36 -10.18 31.98
N ASP A 27 -39.55 -10.62 32.93
CA ASP A 27 -39.67 -10.23 34.34
C ASP A 27 -39.50 -8.71 34.52
N PRO A 28 -40.48 -8.01 35.13
CA PRO A 28 -40.40 -6.56 35.35
C PRO A 28 -39.80 -6.24 36.74
N GLN A 29 -38.66 -6.83 37.11
CA GLN A 29 -38.06 -6.54 38.43
C GLN A 29 -36.52 -6.63 38.51
N ALA A 30 -35.85 -5.60 37.99
CA ALA A 30 -34.49 -5.24 38.39
C ALA A 30 -34.40 -3.73 38.59
N ALA A 31 -34.63 -3.27 39.83
CA ALA A 31 -34.40 -1.88 40.21
C ALA A 31 -32.88 -1.59 40.25
N PRO A 32 -32.40 -0.47 39.68
CA PRO A 32 -30.98 -0.13 39.73
C PRO A 32 -30.58 0.37 41.13
N PRO A 33 -29.61 -0.26 41.81
CA PRO A 33 -29.01 0.32 43.00
C PRO A 33 -28.08 1.48 42.63
N SER A 34 -28.49 2.67 43.03
CA SER A 34 -27.71 3.86 43.39
C SER A 34 -26.23 3.94 42.97
N ALA A 35 -25.92 4.96 42.18
CA ALA A 35 -24.55 5.44 41.97
C ALA A 35 -23.87 5.86 43.30
N PRO A 36 -22.59 5.50 43.53
CA PRO A 36 -21.76 6.16 44.53
C PRO A 36 -21.34 7.54 44.01
N GLN A 37 -21.51 8.56 44.84
CA GLN A 37 -21.13 9.94 44.51
C GLN A 37 -19.61 10.14 44.50
N ALA A 38 -19.14 11.03 43.64
CA ALA A 38 -17.79 11.57 43.77
C ALA A 38 -17.69 12.46 45.02
N SER A 39 -16.72 12.18 45.89
CA SER A 39 -16.30 13.10 46.96
C SER A 39 -14.81 13.40 46.82
N ALA A 40 -14.48 14.68 46.64
CA ALA A 40 -13.10 15.14 46.58
C ALA A 40 -12.48 15.24 47.99
N ALA A 41 -11.17 14.96 48.09
CA ALA A 41 -10.26 15.68 48.99
C ALA A 41 -8.81 15.49 48.52
N PRO A 42 -7.98 16.54 48.47
CA PRO A 42 -6.56 16.44 48.11
C PRO A 42 -5.68 16.14 49.34
N SER A 43 -4.51 15.56 49.12
CA SER A 43 -3.39 15.66 50.06
C SER A 43 -2.09 15.89 49.29
N ALA A 44 -1.21 16.69 49.86
CA ALA A 44 -0.05 17.28 49.19
C ALA A 44 1.28 16.88 49.87
N ALA A 45 2.36 17.36 49.24
CA ALA A 45 3.72 17.51 49.78
C ALA A 45 4.65 16.27 49.80
N GLY A 46 5.84 16.45 49.19
CA GLY A 46 6.99 15.55 49.34
C GLY A 46 7.90 15.50 48.11
N PRO A 47 8.76 16.52 47.86
CA PRO A 47 9.71 16.49 46.75
C PRO A 47 11.07 15.88 47.15
N ALA A 48 11.74 15.20 46.21
CA ALA A 48 13.16 14.87 46.31
C ALA A 48 13.79 14.80 44.92
N ALA A 49 14.26 15.95 44.41
CA ALA A 49 15.15 15.99 43.27
C ALA A 49 16.58 15.69 43.71
N THR A 50 17.32 14.93 42.91
CA THR A 50 18.77 14.74 43.10
C THR A 50 19.49 14.85 41.75
N ALA A 51 20.08 16.02 41.51
CA ALA A 51 21.33 16.16 40.76
C ALA A 51 22.47 16.27 41.82
N VAL A 52 23.77 16.02 41.56
CA VAL A 52 24.69 16.62 40.59
C VAL A 52 26.00 15.75 40.53
N PRO A 53 26.73 15.66 39.38
CA PRO A 53 28.04 14.95 39.19
C PRO A 53 29.26 15.75 39.75
N PRO A 54 30.60 15.48 39.55
CA PRO A 54 31.33 14.78 38.46
C PRO A 54 32.65 14.03 38.89
N THR A 55 33.67 13.98 37.99
CA THR A 55 35.13 13.66 38.21
C THR A 55 35.50 12.17 37.94
N VAL A 56 36.48 11.76 37.09
CA VAL A 56 37.57 12.42 36.31
C VAL A 56 37.92 11.66 35.00
N ALA A 57 38.48 12.39 34.01
CA ALA A 57 39.51 12.00 33.02
C ALA A 57 39.24 10.86 31.99
N ALA A 58 39.84 10.83 30.77
CA ALA A 58 40.45 11.85 29.89
C ALA A 58 40.66 11.23 28.47
N PRO A 59 40.85 12.00 27.38
CA PRO A 59 40.71 11.50 26.00
C PRO A 59 41.99 11.44 25.13
N ILE A 60 41.95 10.61 24.08
CA ILE A 60 42.74 10.66 22.82
C ILE A 60 41.88 10.02 21.70
N ALA A 61 41.97 10.30 20.39
CA ALA A 61 42.43 11.47 19.60
C ALA A 61 41.88 11.30 18.14
N ALA A 62 42.11 12.30 17.25
CA ALA A 62 41.59 12.45 15.86
C ALA A 62 40.15 13.01 15.76
N ALA A 63 39.85 14.24 15.29
CA ALA A 63 40.46 15.11 14.27
C ALA A 63 40.45 14.46 12.87
N THR A 64 39.53 14.79 11.95
CA THR A 64 39.55 15.94 11.01
C THR A 64 38.52 15.55 9.91
N SER A 65 37.76 16.38 9.18
CA SER A 65 37.83 17.81 8.79
C SER A 65 36.42 18.41 8.60
N ARG A 66 36.35 19.75 8.54
CA ARG A 66 35.14 20.59 8.39
C ARG A 66 35.20 21.43 7.11
N ALA A 67 34.14 21.42 6.32
CA ALA A 67 33.75 22.39 5.26
C ALA A 67 32.31 22.01 4.82
N ALA A 68 31.23 22.81 4.85
CA ALA A 68 31.04 24.25 4.63
C ALA A 68 31.58 24.66 3.24
N VAL A 69 30.78 25.00 2.22
CA VAL A 69 29.79 26.10 2.17
C VAL A 69 28.95 26.05 0.87
N SER A 70 27.81 26.75 0.88
CA SER A 70 27.19 27.51 -0.23
C SER A 70 27.13 26.95 -1.66
N ALA A 71 25.90 26.75 -2.16
CA ALA A 71 25.57 26.85 -3.58
C ALA A 71 24.67 28.10 -3.80
N PRO A 72 25.08 29.10 -4.60
CA PRO A 72 24.26 30.28 -4.91
C PRO A 72 23.36 30.06 -6.13
N SER A 73 22.26 30.80 -6.18
CA SER A 73 21.36 30.85 -7.35
C SER A 73 22.07 31.37 -8.60
N ALA A 74 21.88 30.70 -9.73
CA ALA A 74 22.18 31.24 -11.06
C ALA A 74 20.88 31.50 -11.82
N VAL A 75 20.65 32.77 -12.15
CA VAL A 75 19.64 33.23 -13.12
C VAL A 75 20.30 33.38 -14.50
N SER A 76 19.47 33.54 -15.54
CA SER A 76 19.85 33.74 -16.96
C SER A 76 20.13 32.44 -17.76
N SER A 77 19.79 32.35 -19.04
CA SER A 77 18.93 33.18 -19.90
C SER A 77 18.70 32.53 -21.29
N ALA A 78 17.79 33.13 -22.05
CA ALA A 78 17.79 33.22 -23.53
C ALA A 78 17.16 32.07 -24.36
N ALA A 79 16.74 32.47 -25.58
CA ALA A 79 16.12 31.67 -26.65
C ALA A 79 14.80 30.94 -26.24
N ALA A 80 13.59 31.46 -26.48
CA ALA A 80 13.16 32.41 -27.52
C ALA A 80 13.50 31.96 -28.95
N ALA A 81 13.13 30.72 -29.31
CA ALA A 81 13.00 30.29 -30.70
C ALA A 81 11.57 30.53 -31.18
N SER A 82 11.29 31.76 -31.61
CA SER A 82 10.15 32.03 -32.48
C SER A 82 10.54 31.64 -33.91
N SER A 83 9.89 30.63 -34.47
CA SER A 83 9.85 30.44 -35.92
C SER A 83 8.40 30.18 -36.31
N ALA A 84 7.77 31.21 -36.89
CA ALA A 84 6.39 31.17 -37.33
C ALA A 84 6.15 29.99 -38.29
N ALA A 85 5.03 29.28 -38.11
CA ALA A 85 4.50 28.47 -39.18
C ALA A 85 4.17 29.39 -40.37
N PRO A 86 4.53 29.03 -41.62
CA PRO A 86 4.04 29.75 -42.77
C PRO A 86 2.53 29.57 -42.84
N SER A 87 1.80 30.68 -42.67
CA SER A 87 0.35 30.71 -42.88
C SER A 87 0.04 30.22 -44.29
N ALA A 88 -0.90 29.28 -44.42
CA ALA A 88 -1.37 28.84 -45.73
C ALA A 88 -2.14 29.99 -46.41
N SER A 89 -1.47 30.70 -47.33
CA SER A 89 -2.15 31.47 -48.37
C SER A 89 -2.51 30.53 -49.52
N ASP A 90 -3.78 30.51 -49.88
CA ASP A 90 -4.32 29.82 -51.07
C ASP A 90 -4.00 30.66 -52.32
N GLU A 91 -2.71 30.88 -52.56
CA GLU A 91 -2.21 31.51 -53.78
C GLU A 91 -1.91 30.41 -54.79
N SER A 92 -2.47 30.56 -55.99
CA SER A 92 -2.20 29.70 -57.13
C SER A 92 -0.71 29.79 -57.48
N LEU A 93 0.07 28.82 -57.00
CA LEU A 93 1.52 28.74 -57.18
C LEU A 93 1.89 29.08 -58.61
N SER A 94 2.63 30.18 -58.80
CA SER A 94 3.02 30.57 -60.14
C SER A 94 4.02 29.56 -60.70
N GLN A 95 4.09 29.46 -62.03
CA GLN A 95 5.01 28.54 -62.68
C GLN A 95 6.47 28.87 -62.33
N GLU A 96 6.76 30.13 -62.03
CA GLU A 96 8.06 30.66 -61.60
C GLU A 96 8.41 30.25 -60.16
N ASP A 97 7.44 30.24 -59.23
CA ASP A 97 7.66 29.79 -57.84
C ASP A 97 7.99 28.29 -57.78
N ILE A 98 7.32 27.50 -58.62
CA ILE A 98 7.57 26.05 -58.74
C ILE A 98 8.98 25.80 -59.27
N GLU A 99 9.43 26.54 -60.29
CA GLU A 99 10.80 26.46 -60.80
C GLU A 99 11.85 26.89 -59.75
N PHE A 100 11.56 27.92 -58.95
CA PHE A 100 12.43 28.34 -57.85
C PHE A 100 12.57 27.25 -56.77
N LEU A 101 11.46 26.66 -56.34
CA LEU A 101 11.44 25.59 -55.34
C LEU A 101 12.13 24.30 -55.86
N LEU A 102 11.96 23.96 -57.14
CA LEU A 102 12.66 22.82 -57.76
C LEU A 102 14.17 23.03 -57.78
N ASN A 103 14.66 24.19 -58.21
CA ASN A 103 16.09 24.52 -58.23
C ASN A 103 16.68 24.55 -56.79
N GLN A 104 15.91 25.03 -55.81
CA GLN A 104 16.30 24.97 -54.40
C GLN A 104 16.41 23.51 -53.90
N ALA A 105 15.48 22.64 -54.27
CA ALA A 105 15.50 21.21 -53.91
C ALA A 105 16.67 20.46 -54.56
N GLU A 106 16.94 20.67 -55.86
CA GLU A 106 18.07 20.07 -56.57
C GLU A 106 19.41 20.42 -55.92
N ARG A 107 19.59 21.68 -55.50
CA ARG A 107 20.78 22.15 -54.78
C ARG A 107 20.94 21.49 -53.40
N ALA A 108 19.84 21.29 -52.68
CA ALA A 108 19.88 20.59 -51.40
C ALA A 108 20.25 19.10 -51.58
N LEU A 109 19.70 18.42 -52.59
CA LEU A 109 20.02 17.03 -52.90
C LEU A 109 21.47 16.86 -53.37
N ALA A 110 21.99 17.76 -54.20
CA ALA A 110 23.41 17.74 -54.62
C ALA A 110 24.40 17.88 -53.45
N SER A 111 24.00 18.55 -52.37
CA SER A 111 24.82 18.67 -51.15
C SER A 111 24.76 17.45 -50.23
N ILE A 112 23.77 16.56 -50.40
CA ILE A 112 23.62 15.31 -49.64
C ILE A 112 24.42 14.16 -50.28
N ASP A 113 24.49 14.12 -51.61
CA ASP A 113 25.29 13.12 -52.35
C ASP A 113 26.80 13.46 -52.41
N SER A 114 27.16 14.69 -52.04
CA SER A 114 28.55 15.04 -51.73
C SER A 114 29.03 14.18 -50.55
N PRO A 115 30.03 13.30 -50.70
CA PRO A 115 30.51 12.50 -49.59
C PRO A 115 31.04 13.44 -48.52
N ASN A 116 30.41 13.43 -47.35
CA ASN A 116 30.85 14.19 -46.19
C ASN A 116 32.22 13.65 -45.75
N GLU A 117 33.27 14.21 -46.33
CA GLU A 117 34.66 13.79 -46.14
C GLU A 117 35.05 14.09 -44.69
N VAL A 118 34.90 13.05 -43.85
CA VAL A 118 35.12 13.14 -42.42
C VAL A 118 36.55 13.65 -42.19
N PRO A 119 36.75 14.76 -41.45
CA PRO A 119 38.07 15.37 -41.33
C PRO A 119 39.13 14.36 -40.86
N PRO A 120 40.36 14.39 -41.42
CA PRO A 120 41.38 13.40 -41.12
C PRO A 120 41.71 13.40 -39.62
N GLY A 121 41.30 12.34 -38.94
CA GLY A 121 41.43 12.17 -37.48
C GLY A 121 40.12 11.82 -36.75
N VAL A 122 38.95 12.00 -37.38
CA VAL A 122 37.66 11.64 -36.77
C VAL A 122 37.34 10.16 -37.03
N THR A 123 37.61 9.31 -36.04
CA THR A 123 37.14 7.91 -36.05
C THR A 123 35.70 7.87 -35.55
N SER A 124 34.78 7.30 -36.32
CA SER A 124 33.38 7.14 -35.89
C SER A 124 33.30 6.17 -34.71
N PHE A 125 32.79 6.66 -33.57
CA PHE A 125 32.58 5.83 -32.39
C PHE A 125 31.39 4.88 -32.62
N ARG A 126 31.68 3.64 -33.01
CA ARG A 126 30.70 2.57 -33.05
C ARG A 126 30.45 2.07 -31.63
N LEU A 127 29.24 2.28 -31.11
CA LEU A 127 28.86 1.68 -29.83
C LEU A 127 29.03 0.15 -29.91
N PRO A 128 29.56 -0.50 -28.87
CA PRO A 128 29.46 -1.94 -28.72
C PRO A 128 28.01 -2.36 -28.81
N GLU A 129 27.73 -3.40 -29.59
CA GLU A 129 26.39 -3.97 -29.69
C GLU A 129 26.08 -4.64 -28.35
N PHE A 130 25.13 -4.09 -27.59
CA PHE A 130 24.73 -4.63 -26.29
C PHE A 130 24.00 -5.96 -26.50
N THR A 131 24.76 -7.05 -26.52
CA THR A 131 24.21 -8.40 -26.49
C THR A 131 23.38 -8.54 -25.21
N PRO A 132 22.11 -8.97 -25.28
CA PRO A 132 21.35 -9.24 -24.08
C PRO A 132 22.08 -10.31 -23.26
N ALA A 133 22.25 -10.06 -21.97
CA ALA A 133 22.81 -11.06 -21.07
C ALA A 133 21.96 -12.34 -21.13
N PRO A 134 22.56 -13.54 -21.03
CA PRO A 134 21.78 -14.76 -20.89
C PRO A 134 20.82 -14.62 -19.70
N PRO A 135 19.60 -15.20 -19.77
CA PRO A 135 18.62 -15.06 -18.71
C PRO A 135 19.24 -15.49 -17.38
N SER A 136 19.18 -14.60 -16.38
CA SER A 136 19.78 -14.82 -15.07
C SER A 136 19.28 -16.15 -14.50
N THR A 137 20.19 -17.05 -14.12
CA THR A 137 19.82 -18.35 -13.53
C THR A 137 18.91 -18.19 -12.31
N GLU A 138 19.00 -17.06 -11.63
CA GLU A 138 18.11 -16.64 -10.54
C GLU A 138 16.64 -16.59 -10.98
N ALA A 139 16.31 -15.99 -12.13
CA ALA A 139 14.93 -15.91 -12.64
C ALA A 139 14.34 -17.31 -12.92
N ALA A 140 15.12 -18.18 -13.57
CA ALA A 140 14.75 -19.58 -13.80
C ALA A 140 14.63 -20.40 -12.49
N THR A 141 15.34 -19.99 -11.43
CA THR A 141 15.24 -20.61 -10.10
C THR A 141 13.96 -20.16 -9.39
N ILE A 142 13.55 -18.89 -9.52
CA ILE A 142 12.26 -18.39 -9.01
C ILE A 142 11.09 -19.08 -9.72
N GLU A 143 11.14 -19.27 -11.04
CA GLU A 143 10.10 -20.01 -11.78
C GLU A 143 9.92 -21.43 -11.23
N LEU A 144 11.01 -22.15 -10.91
CA LEU A 144 10.95 -23.52 -10.37
C LEU A 144 10.27 -23.60 -8.98
N VAL A 145 10.30 -22.53 -8.18
CA VAL A 145 9.70 -22.49 -6.83
C VAL A 145 8.36 -21.74 -6.77
N SER A 146 7.83 -21.33 -7.93
CA SER A 146 6.58 -20.54 -7.99
C SER A 146 5.32 -21.36 -7.70
N ASP A 147 5.36 -22.68 -7.93
CA ASP A 147 4.22 -23.60 -7.73
C ASP A 147 4.18 -24.23 -6.31
N ILE A 148 4.85 -23.63 -5.33
CA ILE A 148 4.89 -24.16 -3.95
C ILE A 148 3.65 -23.71 -3.17
N GLU A 149 2.87 -24.67 -2.66
CA GLU A 149 1.79 -24.42 -1.71
C GLU A 149 2.35 -23.92 -0.36
N LEU A 150 1.74 -22.86 0.20
CA LEU A 150 2.19 -22.22 1.44
C LEU A 150 1.05 -22.11 2.46
N ASP A 151 1.36 -22.40 3.73
CA ASP A 151 0.40 -22.29 4.83
C ASP A 151 0.10 -20.82 5.15
N LEU A 152 -1.11 -20.39 4.78
CA LEU A 152 -1.67 -19.10 5.15
C LEU A 152 -2.47 -19.19 6.46
N ARG A 153 -2.16 -18.30 7.40
CA ARG A 153 -2.92 -18.12 8.64
C ARG A 153 -3.33 -16.66 8.79
N ILE A 154 -4.62 -16.44 9.06
CA ILE A 154 -5.17 -15.13 9.40
C ILE A 154 -5.42 -15.13 10.91
N GLU A 155 -4.95 -14.09 11.60
CA GLU A 155 -5.15 -13.92 13.04
C GLU A 155 -5.94 -12.63 13.32
N LEU A 156 -7.12 -12.79 13.95
CA LEU A 156 -7.99 -11.67 14.33
C LEU A 156 -7.37 -10.80 15.44
N GLY A 157 -6.62 -11.45 16.34
CA GLY A 157 -5.92 -10.82 17.46
C GLY A 157 -5.35 -11.88 18.39
N ARG A 158 -4.47 -11.46 19.29
CA ARG A 158 -3.83 -12.30 20.31
C ARG A 158 -4.24 -11.83 21.69
N THR A 159 -3.97 -12.64 22.71
CA THR A 159 -4.16 -12.25 24.10
C THR A 159 -3.23 -13.08 24.99
N HIS A 160 -2.84 -12.52 26.12
CA HIS A 160 -1.99 -13.19 27.10
C HIS A 160 -2.80 -13.39 28.39
N MET A 161 -2.94 -14.63 28.84
CA MET A 161 -3.73 -15.02 29.99
C MET A 161 -2.91 -15.92 30.93
N TYR A 162 -3.23 -15.91 32.22
CA TYR A 162 -2.65 -16.89 33.14
C TYR A 162 -3.19 -18.30 32.82
N LEU A 163 -2.37 -19.31 33.07
CA LEU A 163 -2.75 -20.71 32.80
C LEU A 163 -4.03 -21.11 33.54
N GLU A 164 -4.25 -20.59 34.75
CA GLU A 164 -5.49 -20.83 35.51
C GLU A 164 -6.74 -20.26 34.82
N ASP A 165 -6.64 -19.14 34.12
CA ASP A 165 -7.77 -18.54 33.41
C ASP A 165 -8.10 -19.31 32.12
N VAL A 166 -7.07 -19.78 31.42
CA VAL A 166 -7.22 -20.68 30.26
C VAL A 166 -7.94 -21.97 30.67
N LEU A 167 -7.58 -22.55 31.81
CA LEU A 167 -8.23 -23.75 32.36
C LEU A 167 -9.68 -23.50 32.86
N ARG A 168 -10.05 -22.24 33.15
CA ARG A 168 -11.41 -21.84 33.52
C ARG A 168 -12.32 -21.58 32.31
N LEU A 169 -11.79 -21.47 31.09
CA LEU A 169 -12.57 -21.19 29.88
C LEU A 169 -13.61 -22.29 29.62
N ARG A 170 -14.87 -21.87 29.44
CA ARG A 170 -16.02 -22.74 29.15
C ARG A 170 -16.80 -22.20 27.96
N LYS A 171 -17.74 -22.99 27.43
CA LYS A 171 -18.66 -22.51 26.38
C LYS A 171 -19.40 -21.27 26.88
N GLY A 172 -19.32 -20.16 26.13
CA GLY A 172 -19.87 -18.86 26.53
C GLY A 172 -18.88 -17.93 27.25
N SER A 173 -17.65 -18.35 27.54
CA SER A 173 -16.60 -17.42 27.98
C SER A 173 -16.24 -16.42 26.87
N VAL A 174 -16.28 -15.13 27.20
CA VAL A 174 -15.83 -14.04 26.32
C VAL A 174 -14.39 -13.71 26.67
N VAL A 175 -13.50 -13.71 25.68
CA VAL A 175 -12.06 -13.42 25.85
C VAL A 175 -11.72 -12.14 25.08
N PRO A 176 -11.22 -11.08 25.74
CA PRO A 176 -10.75 -9.89 25.05
C PRO A 176 -9.43 -10.17 24.31
N LEU A 177 -9.33 -9.65 23.09
CA LEU A 177 -8.12 -9.67 22.28
C LEU A 177 -7.41 -8.30 22.34
N ASP A 178 -6.18 -8.25 21.86
CA ASP A 178 -5.35 -7.04 21.74
C ASP A 178 -5.83 -6.05 20.66
N LYS A 179 -6.55 -6.53 19.63
CA LYS A 179 -7.11 -5.71 18.55
C LYS A 179 -8.50 -5.17 18.86
N LEU A 180 -8.76 -3.94 18.43
CA LEU A 180 -10.08 -3.30 18.50
C LEU A 180 -10.98 -3.71 17.34
N ALA A 181 -12.29 -3.56 17.52
CA ALA A 181 -13.26 -3.81 16.47
C ALA A 181 -13.08 -2.78 15.33
N GLY A 182 -12.70 -3.26 14.15
CA GLY A 182 -12.37 -2.44 12.98
C GLY A 182 -10.88 -2.33 12.68
N ASP A 183 -9.99 -2.78 13.58
CA ASP A 183 -8.57 -2.90 13.28
C ASP A 183 -8.33 -3.98 12.21
N PRO A 184 -7.35 -3.82 11.32
CA PRO A 184 -7.04 -4.82 10.31
C PRO A 184 -6.44 -6.09 10.95
N VAL A 185 -6.84 -7.25 10.44
CA VAL A 185 -6.33 -8.57 10.83
C VAL A 185 -4.95 -8.81 10.24
N ASP A 186 -4.15 -9.61 10.95
CA ASP A 186 -2.78 -9.93 10.55
C ASP A 186 -2.76 -11.21 9.70
N ILE A 187 -2.03 -11.17 8.58
CA ILE A 187 -1.93 -12.27 7.62
C ILE A 187 -0.49 -12.82 7.67
N PHE A 188 -0.38 -14.10 8.01
CA PHE A 188 0.88 -14.82 8.15
C PHE A 188 1.05 -15.87 7.05
N VAL A 189 2.25 -15.94 6.48
CA VAL A 189 2.73 -17.07 5.64
C VAL A 189 3.81 -17.79 6.42
N ASN A 190 3.69 -19.10 6.67
CA ASN A 190 4.69 -19.89 7.40
C ASN A 190 5.14 -19.24 8.73
N GLY A 191 4.20 -18.59 9.44
CA GLY A 191 4.44 -17.88 10.70
C GLY A 191 5.09 -16.48 10.60
N ARG A 192 5.37 -15.97 9.39
CA ARG A 192 5.86 -14.60 9.16
C ARG A 192 4.72 -13.68 8.76
N LEU A 193 4.62 -12.52 9.40
CA LEU A 193 3.65 -11.48 9.04
C LEU A 193 4.00 -10.93 7.65
N ILE A 194 3.11 -11.10 6.67
CA ILE A 194 3.31 -10.62 5.31
C ILE A 194 2.45 -9.41 4.97
N ALA A 195 1.26 -9.30 5.56
CA ALA A 195 0.23 -8.36 5.15
C ALA A 195 -0.76 -8.09 6.29
N ARG A 196 -1.54 -7.03 6.11
CA ARG A 196 -2.70 -6.68 6.95
C ARG A 196 -3.92 -6.54 6.05
N GLY A 197 -5.08 -6.94 6.57
CA GLY A 197 -6.32 -6.90 5.79
C GLY A 197 -7.57 -6.64 6.63
N GLU A 198 -8.65 -6.32 5.95
CA GLU A 198 -9.96 -6.06 6.57
C GLU A 198 -10.87 -7.28 6.36
N VAL A 199 -11.57 -7.71 7.41
CA VAL A 199 -12.54 -8.80 7.32
C VAL A 199 -13.85 -8.26 6.75
N LEU A 200 -14.33 -8.92 5.69
CA LEU A 200 -15.59 -8.65 5.02
C LEU A 200 -16.42 -9.94 4.99
N VAL A 201 -17.75 -9.83 4.88
CA VAL A 201 -18.62 -10.99 4.65
C VAL A 201 -19.25 -10.84 3.27
N LEU A 202 -18.96 -11.78 2.37
CA LEU A 202 -19.52 -11.83 1.02
C LEU A 202 -20.18 -13.19 0.83
N ASN A 203 -21.47 -13.20 0.46
CA ASN A 203 -22.24 -14.43 0.21
C ASN A 203 -22.12 -15.45 1.37
N ASP A 204 -22.32 -14.99 2.61
CA ASP A 204 -22.17 -15.74 3.86
C ASP A 204 -20.77 -16.35 4.13
N ASN A 205 -19.76 -16.01 3.32
CA ASN A 205 -18.38 -16.41 3.51
C ASN A 205 -17.56 -15.25 4.12
N PHE A 206 -16.66 -15.58 5.04
CA PHE A 206 -15.66 -14.63 5.53
C PHE A 206 -14.58 -14.45 4.48
N CYS A 207 -14.38 -13.21 4.03
CA CYS A 207 -13.33 -12.80 3.13
C CYS A 207 -12.37 -11.85 3.85
N VAL A 208 -11.11 -11.81 3.41
CA VAL A 208 -10.15 -10.81 3.88
C VAL A 208 -9.67 -9.99 2.68
N ARG A 209 -9.93 -8.68 2.70
CA ARG A 209 -9.36 -7.74 1.74
C ARG A 209 -7.99 -7.32 2.22
N VAL A 210 -6.94 -7.64 1.48
CA VAL A 210 -5.58 -7.12 1.78
C VAL A 210 -5.60 -5.60 1.66
N ALA A 211 -5.21 -4.91 2.73
CA ALA A 211 -5.15 -3.45 2.81
C ALA A 211 -3.70 -2.95 2.71
N GLU A 212 -2.75 -3.70 3.28
CA GLU A 212 -1.32 -3.36 3.29
C GLU A 212 -0.48 -4.63 3.12
N LEU A 213 0.55 -4.58 2.28
CA LEU A 213 1.57 -5.62 2.13
C LEU A 213 2.85 -5.14 2.81
N LEU A 214 3.27 -5.85 3.86
CA LEU A 214 4.40 -5.48 4.72
C LEU A 214 5.72 -6.15 4.31
N ALA A 215 5.64 -7.36 3.76
CA ALA A 215 6.81 -8.11 3.34
C ALA A 215 7.17 -7.79 1.87
N ALA A 216 8.16 -6.91 1.69
CA ALA A 216 9.00 -6.98 0.51
C ALA A 216 9.82 -8.27 0.56
N MET A 217 9.87 -9.01 -0.55
CA MET A 217 10.63 -10.25 -0.68
C MET A 217 12.12 -9.97 -0.40
N PRO A 218 12.80 -10.75 0.46
CA PRO A 218 14.25 -10.64 0.58
C PRO A 218 14.90 -11.06 -0.74
N ALA A 219 15.81 -10.22 -1.23
CA ALA A 219 16.70 -10.53 -2.34
C ALA A 219 17.79 -11.54 -1.92
#